data_AF-A0A7X4JW58-F1
#
_entry.id   AF-A0A7X4JW58-F1
#
_cell.length_a   1.000
_cell.length_b   1.000
_cell.length_c   1.000
_cell.angle_alpha   90.00
_cell.angle_beta   90.00
_cell.angle_gamma   90.00
#
_symmetry.space_group_name_H-M   'P 1'
#
loop_
_entity.id
_entity.type
_entity.pdbx_description
1 polymer ?
#
loop_
_entity_poly.entity_id
_entity_poly.type
_entity_poly.pdbx_seq_one_letter_code
_entity_poly.pdbx_strand_id
1 'polypeptide(L)'
;MSRNTAFSALNTAARLLGDKDIKSTPWHLIRYFEMNVLRSMLAEHYAPATANKILSIVRGVLRQAWKLELMTTDDYKRAVAVPAIPGTRLPAGRALERGELHALLRACAEPGPQAARDAALLA
;
A
#
# COMPACT_ATOMS: atom_id res chain seq x y z
N MET A 1 13.88 4.66 -1.02
CA MET A 1 12.73 4.00 -1.68
C MET A 1 12.33 4.84 -2.87
N SER A 2 12.21 4.28 -4.07
CA SER A 2 11.85 5.07 -5.27
C SER A 2 10.35 5.39 -5.31
N ARG A 3 9.97 6.49 -5.97
CA ARG A 3 8.57 6.91 -6.16
C ARG A 3 7.70 5.79 -6.77
N ASN A 4 8.24 5.09 -7.77
CA ASN A 4 7.56 3.98 -8.45
C ASN A 4 7.28 2.80 -7.51
N THR A 5 8.17 2.54 -6.55
CA THR A 5 7.97 1.49 -5.54
C THR A 5 6.78 1.83 -4.63
N ALA A 6 6.65 3.09 -4.22
CA ALA A 6 5.54 3.55 -3.39
C ALA A 6 4.21 3.44 -4.15
N PHE A 7 4.21 3.88 -5.40
CA PHE A 7 3.05 3.86 -6.28
C PHE A 7 2.54 2.43 -6.50
N SER A 8 3.44 1.50 -6.82
CA SER A 8 3.09 0.08 -7.01
C SER A 8 2.47 -0.52 -5.75
N ALA A 9 3.08 -0.28 -4.58
CA ALA A 9 2.55 -0.77 -3.30
C ALA A 9 1.16 -0.22 -2.97
N LEU A 10 0.92 1.07 -3.23
CA LEU A 10 -0.39 1.69 -3.01
C LEU A 10 -1.43 1.18 -4.00
N ASN A 11 -1.06 0.93 -5.25
CA ASN A 11 -1.95 0.35 -6.23
C ASN A 11 -2.33 -1.10 -5.87
N THR A 12 -1.39 -1.88 -5.32
CA THR A 12 -1.71 -3.19 -4.73
C THR A 12 -2.69 -3.06 -3.58
N ALA A 13 -2.46 -2.15 -2.64
CA ALA A 13 -3.38 -1.95 -1.51
C ALA A 13 -4.79 -1.52 -1.97
N ALA A 14 -4.90 -0.60 -2.92
CA ALA A 14 -6.16 -0.17 -3.52
C ALA A 14 -6.96 -1.36 -4.08
N ARG A 15 -6.31 -2.19 -4.90
CA ARG A 15 -6.94 -3.39 -5.49
C ARG A 15 -7.39 -4.39 -4.43
N LEU A 16 -6.60 -4.59 -3.38
CA LEU A 16 -6.96 -5.49 -2.27
C LEU A 16 -8.13 -4.96 -1.43
N LEU A 17 -8.34 -3.64 -1.40
CA LEU A 17 -9.48 -3.00 -0.76
C LEU A 17 -10.72 -2.92 -1.67
N GLY A 18 -10.62 -3.40 -2.92
CA GLY A 18 -11.73 -3.42 -3.89
C GLY A 18 -11.79 -2.20 -4.80
N ASP A 19 -10.84 -1.27 -4.70
CA ASP A 19 -10.77 -0.11 -5.58
C ASP A 19 -10.01 -0.41 -6.88
N LYS A 20 -10.29 0.38 -7.92
CA LYS A 20 -9.67 0.21 -9.24
C LYS A 20 -8.18 0.55 -9.21
N ASP A 21 -7.82 1.64 -8.54
CA ASP A 21 -6.46 2.17 -8.50
C ASP A 21 -6.23 3.12 -7.31
N ILE A 22 -4.97 3.53 -7.15
CA ILE A 22 -4.54 4.49 -6.13
C ILE A 22 -5.32 5.83 -6.13
N LYS A 23 -5.86 6.26 -7.28
CA LYS A 23 -6.51 7.57 -7.43
C LYS A 23 -7.99 7.52 -7.04
N SER A 24 -8.61 6.36 -7.21
CA SER A 24 -10.02 6.11 -6.87
C SER A 24 -10.22 5.73 -5.40
N THR A 25 -9.19 5.24 -4.71
CA THR A 25 -9.28 4.90 -3.29
C THR A 25 -9.47 6.14 -2.40
N PRO A 26 -10.54 6.19 -1.59
CA PRO A 26 -10.75 7.25 -0.62
C PRO A 26 -9.88 7.01 0.63
N TRP A 27 -8.56 7.23 0.53
CA TRP A 27 -7.59 6.91 1.58
C TRP A 27 -7.95 7.47 2.97
N HIS A 28 -8.59 8.63 3.03
CA HIS A 28 -9.02 9.29 4.25
C HIS A 28 -10.23 8.62 4.93
N LEU A 29 -10.92 7.68 4.25
CA LEU A 29 -12.00 6.87 4.80
C LEU A 29 -11.54 5.50 5.31
N ILE A 30 -10.28 5.14 5.10
CA ILE A 30 -9.72 3.89 5.63
C ILE A 30 -9.70 3.97 7.16
N ARG A 31 -10.34 3.00 7.82
CA ARG A 31 -10.37 2.85 9.28
C ARG A 31 -9.66 1.56 9.68
N TYR A 32 -9.75 1.24 10.97
CA TYR A 32 -9.15 0.03 11.55
C TYR A 32 -9.61 -1.25 10.85
N PHE A 33 -10.89 -1.32 10.46
CA PHE A 33 -11.45 -2.48 9.80
C PHE A 33 -10.79 -2.73 8.44
N GLU A 34 -10.75 -1.73 7.56
CA GLU A 34 -10.15 -1.83 6.23
C GLU A 34 -8.64 -2.11 6.33
N MET A 35 -7.94 -1.49 7.29
CA MET A 35 -6.52 -1.79 7.54
C MET A 35 -6.30 -3.24 7.98
N ASN A 36 -7.22 -3.83 8.76
CA ASN A 36 -7.13 -5.24 9.13
C ASN A 36 -7.46 -6.16 7.96
N VAL A 37 -8.46 -5.84 7.15
CA VAL A 37 -8.76 -6.58 5.90
C VAL A 37 -7.54 -6.58 5.01
N LEU A 38 -6.94 -5.42 4.76
CA LEU A 38 -5.71 -5.29 3.99
C LEU A 38 -4.57 -6.13 4.60
N ARG A 39 -4.38 -6.09 5.92
CA ARG A 39 -3.36 -6.91 6.61
C ARG A 39 -3.58 -8.40 6.37
N SER A 40 -4.81 -8.88 6.50
CA SER A 40 -5.15 -10.30 6.31
C SER A 40 -4.91 -10.75 4.87
N MET A 41 -5.39 -9.97 3.88
CA MET A 41 -5.14 -10.26 2.46
C MET A 41 -3.64 -10.26 2.12
N LEU A 42 -2.89 -9.31 2.69
CA LEU A 42 -1.44 -9.26 2.48
C LEU A 42 -0.72 -10.45 3.12
N ALA A 43 -1.17 -10.91 4.28
CA ALA A 43 -0.60 -12.08 4.95
C ALA A 43 -0.87 -13.39 4.19
N GLU A 44 -2.00 -13.48 3.48
CA GLU A 44 -2.36 -14.64 2.66
C GLU A 44 -1.54 -14.74 1.37
N HIS A 45 -1.26 -13.60 0.72
CA HIS A 45 -0.72 -13.58 -0.64
C HIS A 45 0.74 -13.11 -0.76
N TYR A 46 1.31 -12.50 0.28
CA TYR A 46 2.64 -11.89 0.20
C TYR A 46 3.57 -12.34 1.34
N ALA A 47 4.87 -12.40 1.03
CA ALA A 47 5.89 -12.62 2.05
C ALA A 47 5.83 -11.51 3.13
N PRO A 48 6.08 -11.82 4.42
CA PRO A 48 5.93 -10.85 5.51
C PRO A 48 6.67 -9.53 5.29
N ALA A 49 7.87 -9.58 4.70
CA ALA A 49 8.64 -8.37 4.39
C ALA A 49 7.92 -7.47 3.35
N THR A 50 7.38 -8.05 2.29
CA THR A 50 6.62 -7.33 1.25
C THR A 50 5.31 -6.80 1.80
N ALA A 51 4.57 -7.63 2.54
CA ALA A 51 3.31 -7.27 3.17
C ALA A 51 3.48 -6.09 4.14
N ASN A 52 4.46 -6.17 5.05
CA ASN A 52 4.75 -5.09 6.01
C ASN A 52 5.22 -3.81 5.32
N LYS A 53 5.96 -3.92 4.21
CA LYS A 53 6.34 -2.74 3.41
C LYS A 53 5.10 -2.04 2.84
N ILE A 54 4.15 -2.79 2.26
CA ILE A 54 2.90 -2.21 1.75
C ILE A 54 2.12 -1.54 2.89
N LEU A 55 1.94 -2.22 4.03
CA LEU A 55 1.28 -1.63 5.21
C LEU A 55 1.97 -0.35 5.69
N SER A 56 3.30 -0.32 5.72
CA SER A 56 4.06 0.88 6.11
C SER A 56 3.80 2.05 5.16
N ILE A 57 3.68 1.78 3.86
CA ILE A 57 3.41 2.81 2.85
C ILE A 57 1.98 3.35 3.03
N VAL A 58 0.99 2.48 3.22
CA VAL A 58 -0.40 2.90 3.48
C VAL A 58 -0.50 3.72 4.76
N ARG A 59 0.15 3.31 5.86
CA ARG A 59 0.21 4.11 7.10
C ARG A 59 0.83 5.50 6.87
N GLY A 60 1.77 5.62 5.95
CA GLY A 60 2.34 6.90 5.51
C GLY A 60 1.29 7.80 4.84
N VAL A 61 0.45 7.24 3.97
CA VAL A 61 -0.66 7.98 3.33
C VAL A 61 -1.70 8.41 4.36
N LEU A 62 -2.10 7.52 5.27
CA LEU A 62 -3.05 7.87 6.35
C LEU A 62 -2.51 8.98 7.25
N ARG A 63 -1.19 9.01 7.49
CA ARG A 63 -0.55 10.12 8.22
C ARG A 63 -0.70 11.45 7.49
N GLN A 64 -0.57 11.47 6.16
CA GLN A 64 -0.78 12.70 5.39
C GLN A 64 -2.25 13.11 5.37
N ALA A 65 -3.18 12.15 5.23
CA ALA A 65 -4.61 12.44 5.32
C ALA A 65 -4.99 13.07 6.67
N TRP A 66 -4.43 12.55 7.77
CA TRP A 66 -4.59 13.15 9.10
C TRP A 66 -3.99 14.56 9.20
N LYS A 67 -2.77 14.78 8.68
CA LYS A 67 -2.14 16.12 8.67
C LYS A 67 -2.92 17.16 7.86
N LEU A 68 -3.66 16.71 6.85
CA LEU A 68 -4.55 17.54 6.03
C LEU A 68 -5.96 17.66 6.62
N GLU A 69 -6.16 17.22 7.86
CA GLU A 69 -7.43 17.29 8.60
C GLU A 69 -8.60 16.51 7.94
N LEU A 70 -8.29 15.61 7.00
CA LEU A 70 -9.27 14.73 6.34
C LEU A 70 -9.69 13.53 7.20
N MET A 71 -9.02 13.35 8.35
CA MET A 71 -9.24 12.22 9.24
C MET A 71 -9.01 12.65 10.69
N THR A 72 -9.86 12.19 11.60
CA THR A 72 -9.72 12.52 13.02
C THR A 72 -8.47 11.85 13.60
N THR A 73 -7.94 12.42 14.69
CA THR A 73 -6.80 11.83 15.42
C THR A 73 -7.13 10.43 15.95
N ASP A 74 -8.37 10.18 16.37
CA ASP A 74 -8.80 8.89 16.89
C ASP A 74 -8.86 7.84 15.77
N ASP A 75 -9.49 8.17 14.64
CA ASP A 75 -9.52 7.32 13.45
C ASP A 75 -8.11 6.98 12.96
N TYR A 76 -7.22 7.97 12.92
CA TYR A 76 -5.81 7.78 12.56
C TYR A 76 -5.12 6.79 13.48
N LYS A 77 -5.18 7.05 14.79
CA LYS A 77 -4.52 6.21 15.80
C LYS A 77 -5.02 4.78 15.74
N ARG A 78 -6.33 4.56 15.59
CA ARG A 78 -6.90 3.22 15.43
C ARG A 78 -6.41 2.58 14.14
N ALA A 79 -6.53 3.24 12.99
CA ALA A 79 -6.16 2.68 11.70
C ALA A 79 -4.68 2.22 11.64
N VAL A 80 -3.75 3.00 12.21
CA VAL A 80 -2.32 2.63 12.19
C VAL A 80 -1.93 1.59 13.25
N ALA A 81 -2.77 1.37 14.27
CA ALA A 81 -2.53 0.41 15.35
C ALA A 81 -2.65 -1.06 14.93
N VAL A 82 -3.11 -1.33 13.70
CA VAL A 82 -3.07 -2.68 13.13
C VAL A 82 -1.64 -3.22 13.19
N PRO A 83 -1.40 -4.42 13.74
CA PRO A 83 -0.04 -4.91 13.98
C PRO A 83 0.68 -5.26 12.67
N ALA A 84 2.01 -5.33 12.74
CA ALA A 84 2.80 -5.93 11.66
C ALA A 84 2.50 -7.43 11.54
N ILE A 85 2.70 -7.99 10.35
CA ILE A 85 2.62 -9.42 10.10
C ILE A 85 3.95 -10.05 10.58
N PRO A 86 3.93 -10.96 11.56
CA PRO A 86 5.16 -11.60 12.07
C PRO A 86 5.80 -12.47 10.99
N GLY A 87 7.11 -12.71 11.08
CA GLY A 87 7.80 -13.53 10.08
C GLY A 87 9.04 -14.26 10.58
N THR A 88 8.98 -15.60 10.52
CA THR A 88 10.06 -16.48 10.03
C THR A 88 9.54 -17.21 8.80
N ARG A 89 10.41 -17.44 7.81
CA ARG A 89 10.07 -17.96 6.47
C ARG A 89 9.27 -19.27 6.56
N LEU A 90 7.97 -19.25 6.26
CA LEU A 90 7.18 -20.48 6.10
C LEU A 90 7.52 -21.13 4.74
N PRO A 91 7.62 -22.48 4.65
CA PRO A 91 7.95 -23.16 3.41
C PRO A 91 6.89 -22.89 2.34
N ALA A 92 7.37 -22.60 1.14
CA ALA A 92 6.59 -22.20 -0.02
C ALA A 92 5.64 -23.32 -0.48
N GLY A 93 4.37 -23.26 -0.06
CA GLY A 93 3.31 -24.15 -0.57
C GLY A 93 2.41 -23.51 -1.63
N ARG A 94 2.51 -22.19 -1.82
CA ARG A 94 1.74 -21.43 -2.82
C ARG A 94 2.41 -20.10 -3.15
N ALA A 95 3.74 -20.13 -3.26
CA ALA A 95 4.49 -18.98 -3.75
C ALA A 95 4.06 -18.74 -5.20
N LEU A 96 3.04 -17.90 -5.39
CA LEU A 96 2.82 -17.11 -6.58
C LEU A 96 4.20 -16.80 -7.15
N GLU A 97 4.43 -17.33 -8.35
CA GLU A 97 5.75 -17.57 -8.90
C GLU A 97 6.62 -16.35 -8.66
N ARG A 98 7.90 -16.54 -8.35
CA ARG A 98 8.89 -15.44 -8.27
C ARG A 98 8.87 -14.55 -9.53
N GLY A 99 8.26 -15.00 -10.62
CA GLY A 99 7.90 -14.23 -11.80
C GLY A 99 6.83 -13.14 -11.61
N GLU A 100 5.80 -13.31 -10.77
CA GLU A 100 4.72 -12.31 -10.61
C GLU A 100 5.13 -11.10 -9.79
N LEU A 101 5.97 -11.30 -8.76
CA LEU A 101 6.56 -10.18 -8.01
C LEU A 101 7.49 -9.36 -8.93
N HIS A 102 8.29 -10.01 -9.77
CA HIS A 102 9.12 -9.32 -10.75
C HIS A 102 8.30 -8.71 -11.89
N ALA A 103 7.23 -9.36 -12.37
CA ALA A 103 6.36 -8.84 -13.41
C ALA A 103 5.59 -7.60 -12.94
N LEU A 104 5.08 -7.60 -11.71
CA LEU A 104 4.46 -6.41 -11.09
C LEU A 104 5.47 -5.29 -10.89
N LEU A 105 6.70 -5.61 -10.45
CA LEU A 105 7.76 -4.61 -10.29
C LEU A 105 8.30 -4.07 -11.62
N ARG A 106 8.37 -4.90 -12.67
CA ARG A 106 8.94 -4.57 -13.98
C ARG A 106 7.94 -3.84 -14.89
N ALA A 107 6.65 -4.17 -14.82
CA ALA A 107 5.58 -3.39 -15.47
C ALA A 107 5.47 -1.95 -14.91
N CYS A 108 6.04 -1.68 -13.73
CA CYS A 108 6.07 -0.35 -13.10
C CYS A 108 7.40 0.40 -13.30
N ALA A 109 8.35 -0.16 -14.06
CA ALA A 109 9.67 0.44 -14.29
C ALA A 109 9.75 1.27 -15.58
N GLU A 110 8.68 1.33 -16.39
CA GLU A 110 8.66 2.19 -17.58
C GLU A 110 8.37 3.65 -17.19
N PRO A 111 9.29 4.59 -17.47
CA PRO A 111 9.05 6.00 -17.24
C PRO A 111 8.04 6.53 -18.27
N GLY A 112 6.77 6.55 -17.89
CA GLY A 112 5.73 7.25 -18.66
C GLY A 112 5.76 8.77 -18.42
N PRO A 113 5.32 9.59 -19.41
CA PRO A 113 5.34 11.06 -19.36
C PRO A 113 4.51 11.71 -18.24
N GLN A 114 3.91 10.93 -17.35
CA GLN A 114 3.18 11.40 -16.17
C GLN A 114 4.10 11.92 -15.06
N ALA A 115 5.42 11.68 -15.13
CA ALA A 115 6.38 12.26 -14.20
C ALA A 115 6.53 13.79 -14.29
N ALA A 116 6.02 14.42 -15.36
CA ALA A 116 6.03 15.88 -15.53
C ALA A 116 4.83 16.60 -14.89
N ARG A 117 3.73 15.89 -14.55
CA ARG A 117 2.53 16.54 -13.97
C ARG A 117 2.65 16.83 -12.48
N ASP A 118 3.47 16.07 -11.74
CA ASP A 118 3.64 16.26 -10.29
C ASP A 118 4.60 17.42 -9.93
N ALA A 119 5.25 18.05 -10.92
CA ALA A 119 6.08 19.24 -10.71
C ALA A 119 5.29 20.56 -10.76
N ALA A 120 4.06 20.55 -11.28
CA ALA A 120 3.25 21.75 -11.49
C ALA A 120 2.35 22.13 -10.29
N LEU A 121 2.35 21.35 -9.22
CA LEU A 121 1.60 21.65 -7.98
C LEU A 121 2.45 22.36 -6.91
N LEU A 122 3.67 22.79 -7.25
CA LEU A 122 4.59 23.54 -6.38
C LEU A 122 5.22 24.76 -7.08
N ALA A 123 4.50 25.43 -7.98
CA ALA A 123 4.86 26.75 -8.51
C ALA A 123 3.72 27.75 -8.27
#